data_AF-A0A9N8YZU0-F1
#
_entry.id   AF-A0A9N8YZU0-F1
#
_cell.length_a   1.000
_cell.length_b   1.000
_cell.length_c   1.000
_cell.angle_alpha   90.00
_cell.angle_beta   90.00
_cell.angle_gamma   90.00
#
_symmetry.space_group_name_H-M   'P 1'
#
loop_
_entity.id
_entity.type
_entity.pdbx_description
1 polymer ?
#
loop_
_entity_poly.entity_id
_entity_poly.type
_entity_poly.pdbx_seq_one_letter_code
_entity_poly.pdbx_strand_id
1 'polypeptide(L)'
;MVYTVSGQIKGIESRTSEDILKEIDICINDIKIDEKKELGSGSFGSVYRAEWTDRNLVVAVKCLDHKILRSRYEEFRNMKEFIDELLHEVKMNRRAGLHNNITTFYGISKESQDKYYLVFEYAQGGNLRHYLRNNFSMLNWLMKINIAKQIANGLSHLHSHGIIHKDLHSKNILVNGGQIQISDFGLSKFESSNSISRTPGTHFYTDMTYIDNERPDINKICDDLNNVKMRPVYYVPSIPIITKLSELSDEPLDSYGSGGIVDFHDF
;
A
#
# COMPACT_ATOMS: atom_id res chain seq x y z
N MET A 1 -34.07 13.80 4.07
CA MET A 1 -33.85 13.70 5.53
C MET A 1 -32.70 12.72 5.74
N VAL A 2 -31.60 13.20 6.29
CA VAL A 2 -30.40 12.41 6.57
C VAL A 2 -30.52 11.95 8.01
N TYR A 3 -30.58 10.63 8.25
CA TYR A 3 -30.52 10.08 9.59
C TYR A 3 -29.08 9.79 9.95
N THR A 4 -28.49 10.68 10.74
CA THR A 4 -27.28 10.42 11.50
C THR A 4 -27.66 9.55 12.69
N VAL A 5 -27.13 8.32 12.78
CA VAL A 5 -27.24 7.51 14.01
C VAL A 5 -25.88 7.50 14.68
N SER A 6 -25.71 8.45 15.60
CA SER A 6 -24.71 8.40 16.66
C SER A 6 -25.13 7.32 17.67
N GLY A 7 -24.42 6.18 17.67
CA GLY A 7 -24.74 5.05 18.54
C GLY A 7 -23.50 4.26 18.94
N GLN A 8 -22.90 4.68 20.06
CA GLN A 8 -22.13 3.88 21.03
C GLN A 8 -20.96 3.00 20.52
N ILE A 9 -19.76 3.60 20.57
CA ILE A 9 -18.46 2.92 20.62
C ILE A 9 -18.23 2.46 22.07
N LYS A 10 -18.71 1.28 22.45
CA LYS A 10 -18.22 0.53 23.62
C LYS A 10 -18.35 -0.97 23.37
N GLY A 11 -17.22 -1.65 23.26
CA GLY A 11 -17.17 -3.13 23.23
C GLY A 11 -16.25 -3.74 22.16
N ILE A 12 -15.04 -3.22 21.94
CA ILE A 12 -14.10 -3.81 20.97
C ILE A 12 -13.09 -4.77 21.64
N GLU A 13 -13.03 -4.86 22.97
CA GLU A 13 -11.88 -5.41 23.70
C GLU A 13 -11.87 -6.93 24.02
N SER A 14 -12.82 -7.73 23.53
CA SER A 14 -12.64 -9.19 23.54
C SER A 14 -13.51 -9.85 22.47
N ARG A 15 -12.94 -10.15 21.30
CA ARG A 15 -13.70 -10.76 20.19
C ARG A 15 -13.47 -12.27 20.16
N THR A 16 -14.55 -13.02 19.97
CA THR A 16 -14.54 -14.49 19.93
C THR A 16 -14.55 -14.98 18.48
N SER A 17 -14.31 -16.27 18.29
CA SER A 17 -14.44 -16.95 17.00
C SER A 17 -15.83 -16.78 16.33
N GLU A 18 -16.85 -16.39 17.10
CA GLU A 18 -18.21 -16.13 16.60
C GLU A 18 -18.33 -14.78 15.87
N ASP A 19 -17.44 -13.82 16.15
CA ASP A 19 -17.42 -12.54 15.43
C ASP A 19 -16.86 -12.70 14.01
N ILE A 20 -15.96 -13.67 13.79
CA ILE A 20 -15.44 -14.00 12.45
C ILE A 20 -16.55 -14.58 11.56
N LEU A 21 -17.42 -15.43 12.12
CA LEU A 21 -18.51 -16.06 11.38
C LEU A 21 -19.53 -15.05 10.83
N LYS A 22 -19.62 -13.87 11.46
CA LYS A 22 -20.45 -12.75 10.98
C LYS A 22 -19.80 -11.95 9.85
N GLU A 23 -18.50 -12.13 9.59
CA GLU A 23 -17.72 -11.42 8.58
C GLU A 23 -17.39 -12.30 7.36
N ILE A 24 -17.75 -13.59 7.39
CA ILE A 24 -17.63 -14.47 6.22
C ILE A 24 -18.78 -14.14 5.28
N ASP A 25 -18.42 -13.47 4.18
CA ASP A 25 -19.37 -12.95 3.21
C ASP A 25 -19.38 -13.76 1.90
N ILE A 26 -18.44 -14.69 1.72
CA ILE A 26 -18.19 -15.37 0.44
C ILE A 26 -18.01 -16.88 0.66
N CYS A 27 -18.80 -17.69 -0.04
CA CYS A 27 -18.68 -19.15 -0.01
C CYS A 27 -17.38 -19.59 -0.70
N ILE A 28 -16.62 -20.47 -0.04
CA ILE A 28 -15.33 -20.94 -0.57
C ILE A 28 -15.48 -21.74 -1.86
N ASN A 29 -16.59 -22.45 -2.02
CA ASN A 29 -16.85 -23.24 -3.23
C ASN A 29 -17.01 -22.37 -4.48
N ASP A 30 -17.28 -21.07 -4.31
CA ASP A 30 -17.43 -20.14 -5.42
C ASP A 30 -16.08 -19.55 -5.84
N ILE A 31 -15.00 -19.81 -5.09
CA ILE A 31 -13.67 -19.26 -5.34
C ILE A 31 -12.76 -20.36 -5.92
N LYS A 32 -12.54 -20.30 -7.23
CA LYS A 32 -11.62 -21.20 -7.94
C LYS A 32 -10.23 -20.57 -8.03
N ILE A 33 -9.34 -20.97 -7.14
CA ILE A 33 -7.96 -20.47 -7.07
C ILE A 33 -7.12 -21.12 -8.18
N ASP A 34 -6.38 -20.30 -8.93
CA ASP A 34 -5.37 -20.75 -9.89
C ASP A 34 -4.02 -20.86 -9.16
N GLU A 35 -3.75 -22.02 -8.55
CA GLU A 35 -2.54 -22.26 -7.74
C GLU A 35 -1.23 -22.06 -8.53
N LYS A 36 -1.28 -22.11 -9.87
CA LYS A 36 -0.12 -21.88 -10.73
C LYS A 36 0.16 -20.38 -10.96
N LYS A 37 -0.75 -19.50 -10.55
CA LYS A 37 -0.65 -18.05 -10.72
C LYS A 37 -0.63 -17.34 -9.37
N GLU A 38 0.44 -17.57 -8.64
CA GLU A 38 0.80 -16.71 -7.50
C GLU A 38 1.15 -15.30 -8.02
N LEU A 39 0.49 -14.30 -7.46
CA LEU A 39 0.66 -12.88 -7.78
C LEU A 39 1.72 -12.23 -6.88
N GLY A 40 1.93 -12.79 -5.69
CA GLY A 40 2.95 -12.38 -4.75
C GLY A 40 2.83 -13.09 -3.41
N SER A 41 3.90 -13.04 -2.63
CA SER A 41 3.98 -13.57 -1.28
C SER A 41 4.45 -12.49 -0.32
N GLY A 42 3.79 -12.37 0.82
CA GLY A 42 4.17 -11.47 1.92
C GLY A 42 4.31 -12.20 3.25
N SER A 43 4.52 -11.44 4.32
CA SER A 43 4.62 -11.96 5.70
C SER A 43 3.36 -12.71 6.13
N PHE A 44 2.19 -12.26 5.68
CA PHE A 44 0.89 -12.80 6.12
C PHE A 44 0.27 -13.82 5.17
N GLY A 45 0.97 -14.21 4.08
CA GLY A 45 0.50 -15.23 3.16
C GLY A 45 0.81 -14.96 1.69
N SER A 46 0.29 -15.85 0.84
CA SER A 46 0.41 -15.76 -0.61
C SER A 46 -0.87 -15.26 -1.24
N VAL A 47 -0.74 -14.46 -2.30
CA VAL A 47 -1.84 -13.91 -3.09
C VAL A 47 -1.90 -14.63 -4.41
N TYR A 48 -3.08 -15.13 -4.78
CA TYR A 48 -3.32 -15.88 -6.01
C TYR A 48 -4.36 -15.20 -6.86
N ARG A 49 -4.27 -15.42 -8.18
CA ARG A 49 -5.41 -15.14 -9.07
C ARG A 49 -6.47 -16.22 -8.86
N ALA A 50 -7.73 -15.82 -8.80
CA ALA A 50 -8.85 -16.74 -8.72
C ALA A 50 -10.03 -16.27 -9.57
N GLU A 51 -11.01 -17.16 -9.77
CA GLU A 51 -12.30 -16.85 -10.36
C GLU A 51 -13.38 -16.98 -9.28
N TRP A 52 -14.18 -15.93 -9.12
CA TRP A 52 -15.41 -15.97 -8.33
C TRP A 52 -16.58 -16.36 -9.23
N THR A 53 -16.97 -17.62 -9.18
CA THR A 53 -17.90 -18.25 -10.14
C THR A 53 -19.28 -17.63 -10.12
N ASP A 54 -19.81 -17.35 -8.93
CA ASP A 54 -21.16 -16.80 -8.76
C ASP A 54 -21.33 -15.42 -9.38
N ARG A 55 -20.24 -14.65 -9.46
CA ARG A 55 -20.21 -13.32 -10.07
C ARG A 55 -19.57 -13.29 -11.45
N ASN A 56 -19.06 -14.42 -11.93
CA ASN A 56 -18.26 -14.52 -13.14
C ASN A 56 -17.15 -13.45 -13.19
N LEU A 57 -16.42 -13.31 -12.07
CA LEU A 57 -15.44 -12.24 -11.85
C LEU A 57 -14.06 -12.80 -11.57
N VAL A 58 -13.02 -12.21 -12.17
CA VAL A 58 -11.63 -12.52 -11.80
C VAL A 58 -11.26 -11.70 -10.57
N VAL A 59 -10.73 -12.37 -9.55
CA VAL A 59 -10.39 -11.78 -8.24
C VAL A 59 -8.96 -12.12 -7.83
N ALA A 60 -8.40 -11.32 -6.93
CA ALA A 60 -7.17 -11.65 -6.22
C ALA A 60 -7.52 -12.18 -4.82
N VAL A 61 -6.92 -13.29 -4.42
CA VAL A 61 -7.21 -13.95 -3.15
C VAL A 61 -5.94 -14.06 -2.33
N LYS A 62 -5.89 -13.36 -1.19
CA LYS A 62 -4.82 -13.49 -0.20
C LYS A 62 -5.17 -14.66 0.73
N CYS A 63 -4.34 -15.68 0.72
CA CYS A 63 -4.49 -16.90 1.52
C CYS A 63 -3.73 -16.76 2.84
N LEU A 64 -4.46 -16.86 3.95
CA LEU A 64 -3.91 -16.87 5.30
C LEU A 64 -4.10 -18.27 5.90
N ASP A 65 -3.00 -19.00 6.08
CA ASP A 65 -2.98 -20.36 6.64
C ASP A 65 -2.17 -20.36 7.93
N HIS A 66 -2.87 -20.51 9.06
CA HIS A 66 -2.29 -20.53 10.39
C HIS A 66 -1.23 -21.62 10.55
N LYS A 67 -1.39 -22.80 9.92
CA LYS A 67 -0.42 -23.89 10.01
C LYS A 67 0.90 -23.50 9.33
N ILE A 68 0.82 -22.76 8.22
CA ILE A 68 2.00 -22.24 7.53
C ILE A 68 2.62 -21.10 8.34
N LEU A 69 1.81 -20.13 8.79
CA LEU A 69 2.32 -18.94 9.49
C LEU A 69 2.97 -19.29 10.82
N ARG A 70 2.37 -20.16 11.64
CA ARG A 70 2.94 -20.61 12.92
C ARG A 70 4.27 -21.34 12.78
N SER A 71 4.53 -21.94 11.60
CA SER A 71 5.79 -22.62 11.31
C SER A 71 6.91 -21.65 10.92
N ARG A 72 6.54 -20.44 10.47
CA ARG A 72 7.46 -19.41 9.98
C ARG A 72 7.71 -18.30 11.01
N TYR A 73 6.73 -18.01 11.85
CA TYR A 73 6.74 -16.84 12.73
C TYR A 73 6.27 -17.20 14.13
N GLU A 74 6.99 -16.74 15.14
CA GLU A 74 6.69 -17.06 16.55
C GLU A 74 5.40 -16.40 17.05
N GLU A 75 5.09 -15.20 16.54
CA GLU A 75 3.87 -14.45 16.86
C GLU A 75 2.58 -15.18 16.49
N PHE A 76 2.63 -16.09 15.50
CA PHE A 76 1.49 -16.88 15.05
C PHE A 76 1.42 -18.27 15.70
N ARG A 77 2.15 -18.53 16.79
CA ARG A 77 2.08 -19.84 17.48
C ARG A 77 0.70 -20.13 18.06
N ASN A 78 -0.05 -19.09 18.42
CA ASN A 78 -1.37 -19.21 18.98
C ASN A 78 -2.42 -18.71 17.97
N MET A 79 -3.52 -19.46 17.92
CA MET A 79 -4.64 -19.22 17.01
C MET A 79 -5.29 -17.86 17.27
N LYS A 80 -5.28 -17.39 18.51
CA LYS A 80 -5.90 -16.11 18.87
C LYS A 80 -5.24 -14.94 18.14
N GLU A 81 -3.91 -14.90 18.13
CA GLU A 81 -3.11 -13.85 17.48
C GLU A 81 -3.29 -13.90 15.97
N PHE A 82 -3.34 -15.10 15.38
CA PHE A 82 -3.69 -15.28 13.97
C PHE A 82 -5.07 -14.68 13.62
N ILE A 83 -6.07 -14.96 14.43
CA ILE A 83 -7.41 -14.41 14.26
C ILE A 83 -7.44 -12.90 14.47
N ASP A 84 -6.72 -12.38 15.47
CA ASP A 84 -6.67 -10.94 15.77
C ASP A 84 -6.08 -10.15 14.58
N GLU A 85 -5.01 -10.67 13.94
CA GLU A 85 -4.41 -10.08 12.74
C GLU A 85 -5.33 -10.17 11.52
N LEU A 86 -5.98 -11.32 11.30
CA LEU A 86 -7.00 -11.46 10.24
C LEU A 86 -8.12 -10.43 10.41
N LEU A 87 -8.68 -10.32 11.61
CA LEU A 87 -9.75 -9.39 11.92
C LEU A 87 -9.29 -7.93 11.82
N HIS A 88 -8.03 -7.65 12.16
CA HIS A 88 -7.45 -6.33 11.99
C HIS A 88 -7.41 -5.92 10.52
N GLU A 89 -6.85 -6.76 9.65
CA GLU A 89 -6.78 -6.47 8.21
C GLU A 89 -8.17 -6.28 7.58
N VAL A 90 -9.14 -7.11 7.97
CA VAL A 90 -10.55 -6.99 7.55
C VAL A 90 -11.13 -5.63 7.96
N LYS A 91 -10.96 -5.24 9.23
CA LYS A 91 -11.46 -3.95 9.73
C LYS A 91 -10.85 -2.78 8.99
N MET A 92 -9.55 -2.81 8.72
CA MET A 92 -8.87 -1.75 7.95
C MET A 92 -9.48 -1.62 6.56
N ASN A 93 -9.63 -2.73 5.85
CA ASN A 93 -10.21 -2.75 4.51
C ASN A 93 -11.66 -2.27 4.48
N ARG A 94 -12.49 -2.74 5.42
CA ARG A 94 -13.89 -2.31 5.52
C ARG A 94 -14.00 -0.83 5.86
N ARG A 95 -13.14 -0.31 6.74
CA ARG A 95 -13.12 1.11 7.10
C ARG A 95 -12.59 1.99 5.98
N ALA A 96 -11.60 1.52 5.21
CA ALA A 96 -11.11 2.24 4.04
C ALA A 96 -12.23 2.44 3.01
N GLY A 97 -13.17 1.51 2.91
CA GLY A 97 -14.37 1.66 2.08
C GLY A 97 -14.05 1.70 0.59
N LEU A 98 -15.03 2.13 -0.20
CA LEU A 98 -14.92 2.18 -1.66
C LEU A 98 -14.34 3.52 -2.13
N HIS A 99 -13.26 3.47 -2.90
CA HIS A 99 -12.65 4.63 -3.53
C HIS A 99 -11.81 4.21 -4.74
N ASN A 100 -11.79 5.01 -5.82
CA ASN A 100 -11.11 4.66 -7.07
C ASN A 100 -9.59 4.43 -6.93
N ASN A 101 -8.98 5.00 -5.88
CA ASN A 101 -7.55 4.85 -5.60
C ASN A 101 -7.25 3.92 -4.41
N ILE A 102 -8.21 3.11 -3.99
CA ILE A 102 -8.08 2.06 -3.00
C ILE A 102 -8.51 0.74 -3.64
N THR A 103 -7.79 -0.33 -3.36
CA THR A 103 -8.13 -1.65 -3.90
C THR A 103 -9.45 -2.12 -3.31
N THR A 104 -10.39 -2.54 -4.15
CA THR A 104 -11.69 -2.99 -3.68
C THR A 104 -11.56 -4.29 -2.88
N PHE A 105 -11.98 -4.26 -1.62
CA PHE A 105 -12.11 -5.45 -0.78
C PHE A 105 -13.54 -5.99 -0.85
N TYR A 106 -13.70 -7.21 -1.37
CA TYR A 106 -15.01 -7.82 -1.49
C TYR A 106 -15.46 -8.48 -0.19
N GLY A 107 -14.58 -9.23 0.47
CA GLY A 107 -14.90 -9.87 1.74
C GLY A 107 -14.00 -11.04 2.06
N ILE A 108 -14.49 -11.88 2.98
CA ILE A 108 -13.76 -13.01 3.53
C ILE A 108 -14.41 -14.31 3.10
N SER A 109 -13.58 -15.31 2.81
CA SER A 109 -14.00 -16.70 2.72
C SER A 109 -13.21 -17.58 3.69
N LYS A 110 -13.78 -18.72 4.06
CA LYS A 110 -13.20 -19.67 5.01
C LYS A 110 -13.26 -21.06 4.44
N GLU A 111 -12.11 -21.75 4.44
CA GLU A 111 -12.01 -23.15 4.03
C GLU A 111 -12.02 -24.11 5.22
N SER A 112 -11.33 -23.73 6.28
CA SER A 112 -11.24 -24.54 7.51
C SER A 112 -11.02 -23.64 8.72
N GLN A 113 -10.90 -24.23 9.92
CA GLN A 113 -10.63 -23.46 11.14
C GLN A 113 -9.30 -22.69 11.09
N ASP A 114 -8.32 -23.18 10.34
CA ASP A 114 -6.96 -22.62 10.26
C ASP A 114 -6.68 -21.85 8.96
N LYS A 115 -7.63 -21.80 8.02
CA LYS A 115 -7.38 -21.29 6.66
C LYS A 115 -8.49 -20.39 6.14
N TYR A 116 -8.10 -19.15 5.89
CA TYR A 116 -8.97 -18.03 5.49
C TYR A 116 -8.46 -17.36 4.22
N TYR A 117 -9.37 -16.71 3.54
CA TYR A 117 -9.12 -16.01 2.30
C TYR A 117 -9.70 -14.61 2.36
N LEU A 118 -8.89 -13.62 2.01
CA LEU A 118 -9.34 -12.25 1.77
C LEU A 118 -9.45 -12.05 0.25
N VAL A 119 -10.65 -11.64 -0.20
CA VAL A 119 -10.99 -11.54 -1.61
C VAL A 119 -10.99 -10.08 -2.04
N PHE A 120 -10.20 -9.76 -3.05
CA PHE A 120 -9.98 -8.42 -3.58
C PHE A 120 -10.23 -8.35 -5.07
N GLU A 121 -10.41 -7.13 -5.57
CA GLU A 121 -10.32 -6.83 -7.00
C GLU A 121 -8.97 -7.27 -7.58
N TYR A 122 -9.02 -7.91 -8.75
CA TYR A 122 -7.82 -8.28 -9.48
C TYR A 122 -7.29 -7.12 -10.31
N ALA A 123 -6.13 -6.59 -9.93
CA ALA A 123 -5.44 -5.56 -10.70
C ALA A 123 -4.61 -6.16 -11.84
N GLN A 124 -5.10 -6.05 -13.08
CA GLN A 124 -4.49 -6.70 -14.24
C GLN A 124 -3.07 -6.18 -14.56
N GLY A 125 -2.78 -4.92 -14.25
CA GLY A 125 -1.47 -4.30 -14.45
C GLY A 125 -0.43 -4.68 -13.40
N GLY A 126 -0.80 -5.46 -12.39
CA GLY A 126 0.07 -5.87 -11.28
C GLY A 126 0.46 -4.69 -10.39
N ASN A 127 1.57 -4.84 -9.66
CA ASN A 127 2.07 -3.76 -8.81
C ASN A 127 2.85 -2.70 -9.60
N LEU A 128 2.89 -1.49 -9.06
CA LEU A 128 3.50 -0.31 -9.67
C LEU A 128 4.99 -0.53 -9.93
N ARG A 129 5.71 -1.23 -9.05
CA ARG A 129 7.13 -1.56 -9.27
C ARG A 129 7.34 -2.32 -10.58
N HIS A 130 6.57 -3.38 -10.81
CA HIS A 130 6.66 -4.17 -12.04
C HIS A 130 6.15 -3.38 -13.24
N TYR A 131 5.05 -2.65 -13.07
CA TYR A 131 4.46 -1.80 -14.11
C TYR A 131 5.46 -0.75 -14.61
N LEU A 132 6.10 -0.02 -13.71
CA LEU A 132 7.12 0.97 -14.05
C LEU A 132 8.31 0.30 -14.74
N ARG A 133 8.82 -0.82 -14.21
CA ARG A 133 9.95 -1.52 -14.83
C ARG A 133 9.72 -1.86 -16.30
N ASN A 134 8.50 -2.25 -16.67
CA ASN A 134 8.19 -2.70 -18.02
C ASN A 134 7.71 -1.56 -18.95
N ASN A 135 7.13 -0.49 -18.40
CA ASN A 135 6.45 0.53 -19.20
C ASN A 135 7.11 1.92 -19.10
N PHE A 136 8.18 2.11 -18.33
CA PHE A 136 8.73 3.43 -18.01
C PHE A 136 9.01 4.30 -19.24
N SER A 137 9.55 3.71 -20.31
CA SER A 137 9.87 4.42 -21.57
C SER A 137 8.63 4.92 -22.32
N MET A 138 7.48 4.32 -22.09
CA MET A 138 6.19 4.70 -22.71
C MET A 138 5.43 5.74 -21.88
N LEU A 139 5.83 5.95 -20.62
CA LEU A 139 5.19 6.92 -19.72
C LEU A 139 5.73 8.32 -19.96
N ASN A 140 4.92 9.19 -20.55
CA ASN A 140 5.22 10.61 -20.60
C ASN A 140 5.06 11.27 -19.22
N TRP A 141 5.55 12.51 -19.08
CA TRP A 141 5.50 13.25 -17.82
C TRP A 141 4.09 13.43 -17.26
N LEU A 142 3.09 13.67 -18.12
CA LEU A 142 1.71 13.84 -17.69
C LEU A 142 1.15 12.55 -17.08
N MET A 143 1.49 11.38 -17.65
CA MET A 143 1.10 10.08 -17.09
C MET A 143 1.75 9.84 -15.73
N LYS A 144 3.03 10.19 -15.56
CA LYS A 144 3.74 10.07 -14.28
C LYS A 144 3.12 10.96 -13.19
N ILE A 145 2.81 12.21 -13.54
CA ILE A 145 2.09 13.13 -12.65
C ILE A 145 0.71 12.58 -12.28
N ASN A 146 0.00 11.99 -13.24
CA ASN A 146 -1.30 11.39 -12.98
C ASN A 146 -1.20 10.18 -12.02
N ILE A 147 -0.16 9.36 -12.13
CA ILE A 147 0.11 8.27 -11.17
C ILE A 147 0.30 8.85 -9.77
N ALA A 148 1.19 9.85 -9.61
CA ALA A 148 1.45 10.49 -8.32
C ALA A 148 0.19 11.12 -7.71
N LYS A 149 -0.62 11.80 -8.54
CA LYS A 149 -1.89 12.39 -8.13
C LYS A 149 -2.87 11.34 -7.61
N GLN A 150 -3.00 10.21 -8.30
CA GLN A 150 -3.88 9.13 -7.87
C GLN A 150 -3.44 8.50 -6.54
N ILE A 151 -2.14 8.33 -6.33
CA ILE A 151 -1.60 7.85 -5.04
C ILE A 151 -1.91 8.86 -3.93
N ALA A 152 -1.69 10.15 -4.17
CA ALA A 152 -2.01 11.21 -3.20
C ALA A 152 -3.51 11.25 -2.86
N ASN A 153 -4.40 11.05 -3.85
CA ASN A 153 -5.84 10.94 -3.62
C ASN A 153 -6.19 9.74 -2.74
N GLY A 154 -5.59 8.56 -3.00
CA GLY A 154 -5.79 7.37 -2.17
C GLY A 154 -5.35 7.60 -0.72
N LEU A 155 -4.17 8.19 -0.51
CA LEU A 155 -3.68 8.55 0.82
C LEU A 155 -4.60 9.54 1.53
N SER A 156 -5.02 10.61 0.83
CA SER A 156 -5.95 11.59 1.39
C SER A 156 -7.27 10.93 1.82
N HIS A 157 -7.77 9.99 1.03
CA HIS A 157 -8.96 9.21 1.36
C HIS A 157 -8.75 8.38 2.63
N LEU A 158 -7.65 7.63 2.75
CA LEU A 158 -7.33 6.84 3.95
C LEU A 158 -7.23 7.71 5.20
N HIS A 159 -6.54 8.84 5.10
CA HIS A 159 -6.38 9.76 6.22
C HIS A 159 -7.71 10.39 6.64
N SER A 160 -8.61 10.70 5.69
CA SER A 160 -9.96 11.16 6.03
C SER A 160 -10.79 10.10 6.76
N HIS A 161 -10.43 8.82 6.60
CA HIS A 161 -10.99 7.71 7.37
C HIS A 161 -10.18 7.40 8.63
N GLY A 162 -9.16 8.19 8.99
CA GLY A 162 -8.31 7.98 10.17
C GLY A 162 -7.48 6.69 10.09
N ILE A 163 -7.09 6.28 8.87
CA ILE A 163 -6.23 5.11 8.62
C ILE A 163 -4.86 5.61 8.19
N ILE A 164 -3.81 5.11 8.85
CA ILE A 164 -2.42 5.30 8.45
C ILE A 164 -1.94 3.98 7.85
N HIS A 165 -1.43 4.00 6.62
CA HIS A 165 -1.10 2.77 5.88
C HIS A 165 0.09 2.00 6.49
N LYS A 166 1.12 2.72 6.94
CA LYS A 166 2.39 2.24 7.54
C LYS A 166 3.31 1.39 6.67
N ASP A 167 2.80 0.77 5.62
CA ASP A 167 3.61 0.00 4.67
C ASP A 167 3.39 0.41 3.21
N LEU A 168 3.30 1.71 2.95
CA LEU A 168 3.14 2.18 1.58
C LEU A 168 4.46 2.07 0.83
N HIS A 169 4.46 1.39 -0.32
CA HIS A 169 5.58 1.29 -1.24
C HIS A 169 5.10 0.80 -2.62
N SER A 170 5.94 0.87 -3.64
CA SER A 170 5.59 0.51 -5.03
C SER A 170 5.09 -0.93 -5.24
N LYS A 171 5.32 -1.87 -4.32
CA LYS A 171 4.71 -3.22 -4.39
C LYS A 171 3.27 -3.29 -3.83
N ASN A 172 2.88 -2.33 -2.99
CA ASN A 172 1.56 -2.18 -2.35
C ASN A 172 0.70 -1.13 -3.07
N ILE A 173 1.12 -0.74 -4.27
CA ILE A 173 0.37 0.11 -5.17
C ILE A 173 0.11 -0.72 -6.42
N LEU A 174 -1.15 -0.89 -6.78
CA LEU A 174 -1.60 -1.69 -7.89
C LEU A 174 -2.02 -0.82 -9.07
N VAL A 175 -1.90 -1.36 -10.28
CA VAL A 175 -2.30 -0.72 -11.52
C VAL A 175 -3.41 -1.54 -12.16
N ASN A 176 -4.58 -0.93 -12.39
CA ASN A 176 -5.71 -1.60 -13.01
C ASN A 176 -6.35 -0.70 -14.08
N GLY A 177 -6.18 -1.02 -15.38
CA GLY A 177 -6.78 -0.23 -16.46
C GLY A 177 -6.42 1.27 -16.45
N GLY A 178 -5.23 1.63 -15.96
CA GLY A 178 -4.78 3.03 -15.80
C GLY A 178 -5.18 3.69 -14.47
N GLN A 179 -5.99 3.02 -13.65
CA GLN A 179 -6.22 3.41 -12.26
C GLN A 179 -5.08 2.93 -11.36
N ILE A 180 -4.72 3.76 -10.38
CA ILE A 180 -3.73 3.44 -9.36
C ILE A 180 -4.42 3.24 -8.03
N GLN A 181 -4.24 2.07 -7.44
CA GLN A 181 -4.96 1.64 -6.23
C GLN A 181 -3.97 1.28 -5.12
N ILE A 182 -4.18 1.82 -3.92
CA ILE A 182 -3.41 1.42 -2.73
C ILE A 182 -3.98 0.09 -2.20
N SER A 183 -3.10 -0.83 -1.79
CA SER A 183 -3.43 -2.18 -1.33
C SER A 183 -2.63 -2.58 -0.10
N ASP A 184 -3.01 -3.70 0.52
CA ASP A 184 -2.32 -4.35 1.64
C ASP A 184 -2.31 -3.53 2.95
N PHE A 185 -3.42 -3.67 3.67
CA PHE A 185 -3.68 -2.94 4.91
C PHE A 185 -3.30 -3.72 6.17
N GLY A 186 -2.58 -4.85 6.04
CA GLY A 186 -2.24 -5.72 7.19
C GLY A 186 -1.49 -4.98 8.30
N LEU A 187 -0.58 -4.06 7.94
CA LEU A 187 0.20 -3.27 8.90
C LEU A 187 -0.40 -1.88 9.21
N SER A 188 -1.55 -1.55 8.62
CA SER A 188 -2.20 -0.26 8.82
C SER A 188 -2.67 -0.09 10.26
N LYS A 189 -2.78 1.16 10.73
CA LYS A 189 -3.33 1.45 12.06
C LYS A 189 -4.32 2.61 12.03
N PHE A 190 -5.22 2.63 13.01
CA PHE A 190 -6.04 3.81 13.26
C PHE A 190 -5.16 4.94 13.83
N GLU A 191 -5.42 6.17 13.38
CA GLU A 191 -4.69 7.36 13.79
C GLU A 191 -4.67 7.59 15.31
N SER A 192 -5.70 7.12 16.04
CA SER A 192 -5.79 7.23 17.50
C SER A 192 -5.03 6.14 18.29
N SER A 193 -4.39 5.18 17.62
CA SER A 193 -3.66 4.09 18.29
C SER A 193 -2.23 4.51 18.66
N ASN A 194 -2.09 5.19 19.80
CA ASN A 194 -0.81 5.49 20.46
C ASN A 194 -0.14 4.24 21.08
N SER A 195 -0.05 3.13 20.33
CA SER A 195 0.72 1.95 20.72
C SER A 195 1.94 1.78 19.82
N ILE A 196 3.07 2.28 20.34
CA ILE A 196 4.43 1.99 19.86
C ILE A 196 4.68 0.49 20.13
N SER A 197 4.47 -0.34 19.12
CA SER A 197 4.81 -1.78 19.16
C SER A 197 6.23 -1.97 18.62
N ARG A 198 7.11 -2.54 19.46
CA ARG A 198 8.55 -2.76 19.22
C ARG A 198 8.78 -4.05 18.40
N THR A 199 9.10 -3.93 17.09
CA THR A 199 9.89 -4.83 16.17
C THR A 199 9.52 -6.35 16.06
N PRO A 200 9.93 -7.15 15.03
CA PRO A 200 10.94 -6.94 13.97
C PRO A 200 10.48 -7.24 12.51
N GLY A 201 10.73 -6.32 11.58
CA GLY A 201 10.58 -6.55 10.15
C GLY A 201 11.44 -5.54 9.40
N THR A 202 12.59 -6.01 8.88
CA THR A 202 13.66 -5.25 8.21
C THR A 202 14.17 -4.03 9.00
N HIS A 203 15.33 -4.23 9.65
CA HIS A 203 16.13 -3.12 10.18
C HIS A 203 16.39 -2.08 9.08
N PHE A 204 15.64 -0.98 9.12
CA PHE A 204 16.11 0.40 9.09
C PHE A 204 14.90 1.32 9.37
N TYR A 205 15.06 2.18 10.39
CA TYR A 205 14.24 3.34 10.77
C TYR A 205 12.93 3.11 11.55
N THR A 206 13.09 2.81 12.84
CA THR A 206 12.20 3.31 13.89
C THR A 206 12.73 4.65 14.40
N ASP A 207 11.94 5.72 14.33
CA ASP A 207 11.93 6.83 15.29
C ASP A 207 10.67 7.65 15.00
N MET A 208 9.65 7.67 15.85
CA MET A 208 9.58 8.28 17.19
C MET A 208 9.86 9.79 17.17
N THR A 209 8.96 10.55 16.55
CA THR A 209 8.47 11.86 17.04
C THR A 209 7.24 12.27 16.20
N TYR A 210 6.07 11.86 16.68
CA TYR A 210 4.80 12.43 16.25
C TYR A 210 4.78 13.92 16.64
N ILE A 211 4.27 14.79 15.77
CA ILE A 211 4.03 16.23 15.99
C ILE A 211 5.28 17.12 15.75
N ASP A 212 5.87 17.09 14.55
CA ASP A 212 6.19 18.30 13.79
C ASP A 212 6.83 17.92 12.44
N ASN A 213 6.28 18.48 11.37
CA ASN A 213 6.88 18.60 10.02
C ASN A 213 7.22 17.33 9.21
N GLU A 214 6.54 17.25 8.04
CA GLU A 214 6.89 16.49 6.83
C GLU A 214 6.36 15.05 6.69
N ARG A 215 5.57 14.81 5.62
CA ARG A 215 4.76 13.60 5.37
C ARG A 215 5.63 12.40 4.92
N PRO A 216 5.88 11.39 5.76
CA PRO A 216 6.86 10.32 5.50
C PRO A 216 6.47 9.33 4.39
N ASP A 217 5.15 9.15 4.14
CA ASP A 217 4.66 8.27 3.06
C ASP A 217 5.05 8.77 1.66
N ILE A 218 5.20 10.08 1.51
CA ILE A 218 5.52 10.73 0.22
C ILE A 218 6.99 10.48 -0.14
N ASN A 219 7.91 10.64 0.82
CA ASN A 219 9.35 10.48 0.59
C ASN A 219 9.71 9.06 0.15
N LYS A 220 9.05 8.04 0.71
CA LYS A 220 9.26 6.62 0.34
C LYS A 220 8.81 6.30 -1.10
N ILE A 221 7.74 6.93 -1.58
CA ILE A 221 7.31 6.82 -2.98
C ILE A 221 8.30 7.54 -3.90
N CYS A 222 8.77 8.72 -3.50
CA CYS A 222 9.77 9.47 -4.25
C CYS A 222 11.06 8.66 -4.42
N ASP A 223 11.55 7.99 -3.39
CA ASP A 223 12.75 7.14 -3.46
C ASP A 223 12.56 5.93 -4.39
N ASP A 224 11.39 5.28 -4.34
CA ASP A 224 11.02 4.20 -5.26
C ASP A 224 10.95 4.68 -6.71
N LEU A 225 10.49 5.91 -6.96
CA LEU A 225 10.44 6.53 -8.28
C LEU A 225 11.83 7.00 -8.77
N ASN A 226 12.67 7.50 -7.87
CA ASN A 226 14.01 8.03 -8.16
C ASN A 226 15.02 6.92 -8.50
N ASN A 227 14.88 5.75 -7.86
CA ASN A 227 15.66 4.55 -8.20
C ASN A 227 15.38 4.03 -9.64
N VAL A 228 14.30 4.49 -10.27
CA VAL A 228 14.01 4.30 -11.70
C VAL A 228 14.51 5.53 -12.49
N LYS A 229 15.84 5.76 -12.46
CA LYS A 229 16.64 6.73 -13.25
C LYS A 229 15.83 7.83 -13.98
N MET A 230 15.39 8.85 -13.23
CA MET A 230 14.98 10.14 -13.79
C MET A 230 16.22 11.02 -13.93
N ARG A 231 16.59 11.45 -15.15
CA ARG A 231 17.51 12.59 -15.35
C ARG A 231 16.67 13.85 -15.61
N PRO A 232 16.98 15.01 -15.00
CA PRO A 232 16.11 16.18 -15.02
C PRO A 232 16.34 17.06 -16.25
N VAL A 233 15.25 17.65 -16.78
CA VAL A 233 15.28 18.78 -17.71
C VAL A 233 14.06 19.70 -17.44
N TYR A 234 14.37 20.87 -16.85
CA TYR A 234 13.70 22.18 -16.77
C TYR A 234 12.29 22.39 -16.15
N TYR A 235 12.19 23.59 -15.56
CA TYR A 235 11.38 24.12 -14.45
C TYR A 235 10.08 24.81 -14.87
N VAL A 236 8.99 24.68 -14.07
CA VAL A 236 7.82 25.59 -14.01
C VAL A 236 7.19 25.54 -12.59
N PRO A 237 6.82 26.67 -11.95
CA PRO A 237 6.57 26.73 -10.50
C PRO A 237 5.11 26.46 -10.05
N SER A 238 4.99 25.95 -8.80
CA SER A 238 3.90 26.19 -7.81
C SER A 238 2.77 25.16 -7.62
N ILE A 239 3.03 24.01 -6.95
CA ILE A 239 2.07 23.24 -6.11
C ILE A 239 2.85 22.53 -4.97
N PRO A 240 2.39 22.47 -3.69
CA PRO A 240 3.18 21.98 -2.53
C PRO A 240 3.68 20.52 -2.55
N ILE A 241 3.21 19.69 -3.48
CA ILE A 241 3.72 18.33 -3.72
C ILE A 241 5.04 18.38 -4.53
N ILE A 242 5.22 19.42 -5.34
CA ILE A 242 6.40 19.62 -6.19
C ILE A 242 7.57 20.19 -5.37
N THR A 243 7.31 20.99 -4.34
CA THR A 243 8.37 21.65 -3.54
C THR A 243 9.32 20.65 -2.88
N LYS A 244 8.80 19.54 -2.35
CA LYS A 244 9.61 18.45 -1.78
C LYS A 244 10.46 17.70 -2.80
N LEU A 245 10.01 17.68 -4.05
CA LEU A 245 10.70 17.03 -5.16
C LEU A 245 11.71 17.98 -5.82
N SER A 246 11.52 19.31 -5.72
CA SER A 246 12.47 20.31 -6.22
C SER A 246 13.60 20.61 -5.23
N GLU A 247 13.38 20.46 -3.93
CA GLU A 247 14.44 20.61 -2.91
C GLU A 247 15.47 19.46 -2.94
N LEU A 248 15.17 18.38 -3.68
CA LEU A 248 16.07 17.25 -3.91
C LEU A 248 16.98 17.43 -5.15
N SER A 249 17.02 18.62 -5.77
CA SER A 249 17.75 18.84 -7.04
C SER A 249 18.85 19.90 -7.06
N ASP A 250 19.28 20.50 -5.94
CA ASP A 250 20.34 21.52 -5.97
C ASP A 250 21.48 21.24 -4.97
N GLU A 251 22.68 21.00 -5.51
CA GLU A 251 24.00 21.47 -5.00
C GLU A 251 24.92 21.62 -6.23
N PRO A 252 25.83 22.61 -6.26
CA PRO A 252 26.42 23.17 -7.47
C PRO A 252 27.62 22.36 -7.97
N LEU A 253 27.82 22.32 -9.29
CA LEU A 253 29.11 21.94 -9.88
C LEU A 253 29.99 23.18 -10.02
N ASP A 254 31.15 23.12 -9.39
CA ASP A 254 32.18 24.14 -9.23
C ASP A 254 32.57 24.89 -10.50
N SER A 255 32.57 26.22 -10.41
CA SER A 255 33.35 27.08 -11.28
C SER A 255 34.82 27.03 -10.85
N TYR A 256 35.64 26.20 -11.50
CA TYR A 256 37.08 26.45 -11.55
C TYR A 256 37.43 27.30 -12.77
N GLY A 257 37.95 28.50 -12.51
CA GLY A 257 38.84 29.18 -13.45
C GLY A 257 38.42 30.57 -13.93
N SER A 258 38.23 31.53 -13.02
CA SER A 258 38.56 32.92 -13.35
C SER A 258 40.10 33.07 -13.36
N GLY A 259 40.71 32.68 -14.47
CA GLY A 259 42.08 33.05 -14.80
C GLY A 259 42.15 34.55 -15.08
N GLY A 260 43.11 35.22 -14.46
CA GLY A 260 43.45 36.60 -14.71
C GLY A 260 43.87 36.86 -16.16
N ILE A 261 43.69 38.11 -16.57
CA ILE A 261 44.08 38.72 -17.84
C ILE A 261 45.56 38.47 -18.15
N VAL A 262 45.91 37.96 -19.34
CA VAL A 262 47.01 38.45 -20.20
C VAL A 262 46.76 38.06 -21.68
N ASP A 263 46.92 39.02 -22.59
CA ASP A 263 47.08 38.87 -24.06
C ASP A 263 48.24 37.95 -24.48
N PHE A 264 48.16 37.34 -25.67
CA PHE A 264 49.10 37.51 -26.81
C PHE A 264 48.96 36.37 -27.85
N HIS A 265 48.75 36.80 -29.10
CA HIS A 265 49.16 36.24 -30.40
C HIS A 265 49.63 34.78 -30.59
N ASP A 266 49.05 34.17 -31.64
CA ASP A 266 49.65 33.26 -32.64
C ASP A 266 50.53 32.08 -32.16
N PHE A 267 49.97 30.87 -32.18
CA PHE A 267 50.28 29.76 -33.11
C PHE A 267 49.47 28.50 -32.73
#